data_AF-X0S6J6-F1
#
_entry.id   AF-X0S6J6-F1
#
_cell.length_a   1.000
_cell.length_b   1.000
_cell.length_c   1.000
_cell.angle_alpha   90.00
_cell.angle_beta   90.00
_cell.angle_gamma   90.00
#
_symmetry.space_group_name_H-M   'P 1'
#
loop_
_entity.id
_entity.type
_entity.pdbx_description
1 polymer ?
#
loop_
_entity_poly.entity_id
_entity_poly.type
_entity_poly.pdbx_seq_one_letter_code
_entity_poly.pdbx_strand_id
1 'polypeptide(L)' 'MSSQHYNDFCCYCTGQDCKEIRKCEDTDCPFFPFRYGGLERDVEKDICEKLMTETGMIE' A
#
# COMPACT_ATOMS: atom_id res chain seq x y z
N MET A 1 -5.98 17.16 4.81
CA MET A 1 -6.35 16.05 3.92
C MET A 1 -5.23 15.04 4.02
N SER A 2 -5.42 13.98 4.76
CA SER A 2 -4.42 12.91 4.91
C SER A 2 -5.14 11.70 5.50
N SER A 3 -6.13 11.22 4.77
CA SER A 3 -6.59 9.85 4.91
C SER A 3 -5.38 8.98 4.61
N GLN A 4 -4.84 8.27 5.61
CA GLN A 4 -3.75 7.30 5.44
C GLN A 4 -4.41 5.95 5.22
N HIS A 5 -4.85 5.68 4.00
CA HIS A 5 -5.41 4.37 3.66
C HIS A 5 -4.33 3.52 2.97
N TYR A 6 -4.27 2.23 3.30
CA TYR A 6 -3.29 1.25 2.79
C TYR A 6 -3.19 1.22 1.26
N ASN A 7 -4.29 1.53 0.58
CA ASN A 7 -4.38 1.61 -0.86
C ASN A 7 -3.87 2.93 -1.42
N ASP A 8 -3.44 3.92 -0.64
CA ASP A 8 -2.96 5.19 -1.20
C ASP A 8 -1.68 5.01 -2.01
N PHE A 9 -0.80 4.07 -1.62
CA PHE A 9 0.39 3.71 -2.41
C PHE A 9 0.02 2.93 -3.66
N CYS A 10 -0.87 1.93 -3.53
CA CYS A 10 -1.35 1.18 -4.68
C CYS A 10 -2.16 2.07 -5.63
N CYS A 11 -3.00 2.98 -5.11
CA CYS A 11 -3.73 4.01 -5.84
C CYS A 11 -2.76 4.97 -6.50
N TYR A 12 -1.70 5.42 -5.82
CA TYR A 12 -0.68 6.26 -6.45
C TYR A 12 -0.05 5.54 -7.64
N CYS A 13 0.33 4.27 -7.46
CA CYS A 13 0.89 3.43 -8.50
C CYS A 13 -0.08 3.17 -9.67
N THR A 14 -1.37 2.94 -9.39
CA THR A 14 -2.40 2.63 -10.39
C THR A 14 -3.19 3.85 -10.89
N GLY A 15 -2.78 5.08 -10.57
CA GLY A 15 -3.48 6.30 -11.01
C GLY A 15 -4.88 6.48 -10.39
N GLN A 16 -5.04 6.06 -9.13
CA GLN A 16 -6.27 6.03 -8.32
C GLN A 16 -7.32 5.03 -8.80
N ASP A 17 -6.97 4.09 -9.69
CA ASP A 17 -7.88 3.02 -10.09
C ASP A 17 -7.76 1.81 -9.16
N CYS A 18 -8.71 1.67 -8.23
CA CYS A 18 -8.79 0.53 -7.32
C CYS A 18 -9.02 -0.82 -8.03
N LYS A 19 -9.56 -0.83 -9.26
CA LYS A 19 -9.75 -2.07 -10.02
C LYS A 19 -8.41 -2.60 -10.53
N GLU A 20 -7.50 -1.70 -10.88
CA GLU A 20 -6.15 -2.06 -11.31
C GLU A 20 -5.30 -2.57 -10.15
N ILE A 21 -5.54 -2.12 -8.91
CA ILE A 21 -4.86 -2.67 -7.72
C ILE A 21 -5.09 -4.18 -7.61
N ARG A 22 -6.32 -4.64 -7.88
CA ARG A 22 -6.65 -6.07 -7.83
C ARG A 22 -6.00 -6.89 -8.93
N LYS A 23 -5.67 -6.24 -10.05
CA LYS A 23 -4.97 -6.81 -11.20
C LYS A 23 -3.45 -6.66 -11.12
N CYS A 24 -2.93 -5.97 -10.10
CA CYS A 24 -1.49 -5.86 -9.90
C CYS A 24 -0.89 -7.27 -9.78
N GLU A 25 0.09 -7.55 -10.63
CA GLU A 25 0.83 -8.83 -10.70
C GLU A 25 2.26 -8.70 -10.14
N ASP A 26 2.63 -7.53 -9.62
CA ASP A 26 3.95 -7.29 -9.05
C ASP A 26 4.09 -7.96 -7.68
N THR A 27 4.38 -9.27 -7.71
CA THR A 27 4.53 -10.11 -6.51
C THR A 27 5.74 -9.74 -5.68
N ASP A 28 6.70 -9.03 -6.26
CA ASP A 28 7.91 -8.57 -5.58
C ASP A 28 7.69 -7.22 -4.87
N CYS A 29 6.57 -6.55 -5.12
CA CYS A 29 6.20 -5.33 -4.42
C CYS A 29 5.98 -5.60 -2.92
N PRO A 30 6.65 -4.87 -2.01
CA PRO A 30 6.47 -5.03 -0.57
C PRO A 30 5.04 -4.76 -0.10
N PHE A 31 4.27 -3.98 -0.87
CA PHE A 31 2.86 -3.69 -0.59
C PHE A 31 1.89 -4.71 -1.21
N PHE A 32 2.38 -5.65 -2.05
CA PHE A 32 1.55 -6.65 -2.72
C PHE A 32 0.66 -7.46 -1.76
N PRO A 33 1.14 -7.95 -0.59
CA PRO A 33 0.30 -8.69 0.35
C PRO A 33 -0.87 -7.87 0.91
N PHE A 34 -0.72 -6.54 0.93
CA PHE A 34 -1.66 -5.60 1.56
C PHE A 34 -2.61 -4.95 0.54
N ARG A 35 -2.41 -5.19 -0.76
CA ARG A 35 -3.16 -4.54 -1.86
C ARG A 35 -4.67 -4.77 -1.85
N TYR A 36 -5.14 -5.83 -1.20
CA TYR A 36 -6.57 -6.16 -1.08
C TYR A 36 -7.25 -5.57 0.17
N GLY A 37 -6.48 -4.98 1.08
CA GLY A 37 -6.95 -4.52 2.38
C GLY A 37 -7.43 -5.64 3.30
N GLY A 38 -8.04 -5.26 4.42
CA GLY A 38 -8.72 -6.20 5.33
C GLY A 38 -7.92 -6.58 6.56
N LEU A 39 -6.87 -5.83 6.88
CA LEU A 39 -6.20 -5.94 8.17
C LEU A 39 -6.84 -4.95 9.17
N GLU A 40 -6.68 -5.22 10.46
CA GLU A 40 -7.06 -4.25 11.49
C GLU A 40 -6.24 -2.96 11.30
N ARG A 41 -6.88 -1.80 11.48
CA ARG A 41 -6.27 -0.48 11.19
C ARG A 41 -4.90 -0.27 11.84
N ASP A 42 -4.71 -0.74 13.06
CA ASP A 42 -3.43 -0.59 13.78
C ASP A 42 -2.34 -1.49 13.18
N VAL A 43 -2.71 -2.69 12.74
CA VAL A 43 -1.80 -3.62 12.02
C VAL A 43 -1.42 -3.04 10.67
N GLU A 44 -2.38 -2.44 9.95
CA GLU A 44 -2.13 -1.77 8.67
C GLU A 44 -1.13 -0.62 8.83
N LYS A 45 -1.32 0.22 9.84
CA LYS A 45 -0.44 1.37 10.11
C LYS A 45 1.00 0.93 10.39
N ASP A 46 1.19 -0.02 11.30
CA ASP A 46 2.52 -0.52 11.68
C ASP A 46 3.28 -1.11 10.48
N ILE A 47 2.58 -1.77 9.57
CA ILE A 47 3.16 -2.37 8.37
C ILE A 47 3.54 -1.28 7.36
N CYS A 48 2.64 -0.32 7.09
CA CYS A 48 2.95 0.80 6.21
C CYS A 48 4.16 1.59 6.70
N GLU A 49 4.25 1.89 8.00
CA GLU A 49 5.39 2.60 8.59
C GLU A 49 6.71 1.82 8.45
N LYS A 50 6.69 0.50 8.66
CA LYS A 50 7.87 -0.37 8.44
C LYS A 50 8.28 -0.42 6.98
N LEU A 51 7.32 -0.62 6.07
CA LEU A 51 7.62 -0.70 4.64
C LEU A 51 8.16 0.61 4.08
N MET A 52 7.61 1.76 4.49
CA MET A 52 8.11 3.07 4.08
C MET A 52 9.54 3.32 4.55
N THR A 53 9.92 2.81 5.73
CA THR A 53 11.28 2.97 6.27
C THR A 53 12.28 1.98 5.66
N GLU A 54 11.86 0.76 5.33
CA GLU A 54 12.71 -0.27 4.71
C GLU A 54 12.93 -0.07 3.21
N THR A 55 11.94 0.46 2.49
CA THR A 55 12.02 0.67 1.04
C THR A 55 12.74 1.96 0.63
N GLY A 56 13.13 2.80 1.59
CA GLY A 56 13.87 4.04 1.31
C GLY A 56 13.08 5.06 0.49
N MET A 57 11.75 5.00 0.49
CA MET A 57 10.88 5.96 -0.24
C MET A 57 10.71 7.31 0.49
N ILE A 58 11.64 7.64 1.39
CA ILE A 58 11.77 8.96 2.02
C ILE A 58 13.07 9.56 1.47
N GLU A 59 12.94 10.50 0.53
CA GLU A 59 13.98 11.54 0.34
C GLU A 59 13.66 12.74 1.25
#